data_AF-A0A2N2FVP2-F1
#
_entry.id   AF-A0A2N2FVP2-F1
#
_cell.length_a   1.000
_cell.length_b   1.000
_cell.length_c   1.000
_cell.angle_alpha   90.00
_cell.angle_beta   90.00
_cell.angle_gamma   90.00
#
_symmetry.space_group_name_H-M   'P 1'
#
loop_
_entity.id
_entity.type
_entity.pdbx_description
1 polymer ?
#
loop_
_entity_poly.entity_id
_entity_poly.type
_entity_poly.pdbx_seq_one_letter_code
_entity_poly.pdbx_strand_id
1 'polypeptide(L)'
;MPSRLAQRQNRLASLFLCALLLLCLTSCSSQDWRTASRESAGIAPDPATHEKAVLLIYGARAWGWRGWFAIHTWIAAKPTAAASYTVYEVIGWRQSRGLPVMRIEQDLPDRFWYGEEPALLKEFHGEGVDGLIEAVNRAAKSYPWPQTYKVFPGPNSNTFTAWIAQEVPELGLELPFSAIGSGYASQGVGENHE
;
A
#
# COMPACT_ATOMS: atom_id res chain seq x y z
N MET A 1 -44.17 25.58 17.54
CA MET A 1 -44.02 24.11 17.61
C MET A 1 -44.49 23.50 16.30
N PRO A 2 -43.69 22.65 15.62
CA PRO A 2 -44.12 22.01 14.38
C PRO A 2 -45.30 21.07 14.64
N SER A 3 -46.26 21.02 13.70
CA SER A 3 -47.45 20.18 13.82
C SER A 3 -47.08 18.68 13.79
N ARG A 4 -47.91 17.82 14.40
CA ARG A 4 -47.68 16.36 14.42
C ARG A 4 -47.52 15.75 13.01
N LEU A 5 -48.16 16.36 12.00
CA LEU A 5 -48.04 15.99 10.60
C LEU A 5 -46.65 16.32 10.02
N ALA A 6 -46.12 17.51 10.30
CA ALA A 6 -44.77 17.91 9.88
C ALA A 6 -43.68 17.05 10.55
N GLN A 7 -43.85 16.69 11.83
CA GLN A 7 -42.94 15.77 12.51
C GLN A 7 -42.95 14.35 11.90
N ARG A 8 -44.12 13.86 11.47
CA ARG A 8 -44.26 12.54 10.84
C ARG A 8 -43.65 12.51 9.44
N GLN A 9 -43.82 13.57 8.65
CA GLN A 9 -43.17 13.73 7.34
C GLN A 9 -41.65 13.80 7.45
N ASN A 10 -41.12 14.58 8.40
CA ASN A 10 -39.67 14.65 8.63
C ASN A 10 -39.08 13.30 9.04
N ARG A 11 -39.78 12.54 9.90
CA ARG A 11 -39.34 11.18 10.28
C ARG A 11 -39.31 10.21 9.09
N LEU A 12 -40.33 10.27 8.23
CA LEU A 12 -40.38 9.43 7.02
C LEU A 12 -39.28 9.82 6.03
N ALA A 13 -39.03 11.12 5.83
CA ALA A 13 -37.93 11.60 4.98
C ALA A 13 -36.56 11.19 5.53
N SER A 14 -36.33 11.28 6.83
CA SER A 14 -35.08 10.81 7.46
C SER A 14 -34.90 9.30 7.34
N LEU A 15 -35.96 8.50 7.54
CA LEU A 15 -35.91 7.05 7.36
C LEU A 15 -35.64 6.67 5.90
N PHE A 16 -36.23 7.40 4.96
CA PHE A 16 -35.99 7.20 3.53
C PHE A 16 -34.56 7.57 3.14
N LEU A 17 -34.02 8.67 3.67
CA LEU A 17 -32.63 9.06 3.46
C LEU A 17 -31.65 8.06 4.09
N CYS A 18 -31.93 7.57 5.30
CA CYS A 18 -31.14 6.50 5.93
C CYS A 18 -31.20 5.19 5.15
N ALA A 19 -32.38 4.81 4.63
CA ALA A 19 -32.54 3.64 3.78
C ALA A 19 -31.81 3.79 2.45
N LEU A 20 -31.87 4.98 1.83
CA LEU A 20 -31.11 5.29 0.61
C LEU A 20 -29.60 5.25 0.86
N LEU A 21 -29.13 5.80 1.98
CA LEU A 21 -27.74 5.70 2.42
C LEU A 21 -27.32 4.23 2.64
N LEU A 22 -28.15 3.43 3.31
CA LEU A 22 -27.90 2.00 3.52
C LEU A 22 -27.89 1.20 2.20
N LEU A 23 -28.76 1.52 1.24
CA LEU A 23 -28.78 0.90 -0.10
C LEU A 23 -27.57 1.32 -0.96
N CYS A 24 -27.10 2.57 -0.84
CA CYS A 24 -25.88 3.02 -1.49
C CYS A 24 -24.63 2.34 -0.88
N LEU A 25 -24.64 2.07 0.43
CA LEU A 25 -23.57 1.34 1.12
C LEU A 25 -23.51 -0.15 0.73
N THR A 26 -24.63 -0.77 0.34
CA THR A 26 -24.66 -2.18 -0.10
C THR A 26 -24.36 -2.38 -1.59
N SER A 27 -24.43 -1.32 -2.40
CA SER A 27 -24.16 -1.38 -3.86
C SER A 27 -22.68 -1.20 -4.26
N CYS A 28 -21.76 -1.17 -3.29
CA CYS A 28 -20.33 -0.96 -3.58
C CYS A 28 -19.55 -2.28 -3.69
N SER A 29 -19.35 -2.68 -4.96
CA SER A 29 -18.41 -3.67 -5.52
C SER A 29 -18.30 -5.04 -4.82
N SER A 30 -19.10 -5.99 -5.31
CA SER A 30 -18.96 -7.43 -5.03
C SER A 30 -17.84 -8.08 -5.84
N GLN A 31 -16.70 -7.42 -6.03
CA GLN A 31 -15.58 -8.03 -6.74
C GLN A 31 -14.84 -8.95 -5.78
N ASP A 32 -15.01 -10.26 -5.93
CA ASP A 32 -14.32 -11.25 -5.08
C ASP A 32 -12.81 -11.05 -5.26
N TRP A 33 -12.13 -10.73 -4.15
CA TRP A 33 -10.68 -10.56 -4.11
C TRP A 33 -9.95 -11.80 -4.64
N ARG A 34 -10.58 -12.99 -4.57
CA ARG A 34 -10.03 -14.23 -5.11
C ARG A 34 -9.85 -14.17 -6.62
N THR A 35 -10.80 -13.58 -7.35
CA THR A 35 -10.80 -13.47 -8.82
C THR A 35 -10.23 -12.16 -9.34
N ALA A 36 -9.89 -11.22 -8.46
CA ALA A 36 -9.31 -9.94 -8.86
C ALA A 36 -7.93 -10.12 -9.50
N SER A 37 -7.63 -9.33 -10.54
CA SER A 37 -6.38 -9.44 -11.29
C SER A 37 -5.16 -9.19 -10.40
N ARG A 38 -4.10 -9.94 -10.69
CA ARG A 38 -2.75 -9.82 -10.14
C ARG A 38 -1.71 -9.85 -11.26
N GLU A 39 -2.14 -9.64 -12.49
CA GLU A 39 -1.27 -9.55 -13.65
C GLU A 39 -0.38 -8.30 -13.53
N SER A 40 0.71 -8.25 -14.29
CA SER A 40 1.53 -7.04 -14.38
C SER A 40 0.75 -5.94 -15.09
N ALA A 41 0.89 -4.69 -14.62
CA ALA A 41 0.36 -3.52 -15.30
C ALA A 41 1.21 -3.07 -16.50
N GLY A 42 2.37 -3.68 -16.74
CA GLY A 42 3.26 -3.35 -17.87
C GLY A 42 3.97 -1.99 -17.72
N ILE A 43 4.09 -1.49 -16.49
CA ILE A 43 4.76 -0.24 -16.13
C ILE A 43 6.28 -0.47 -15.99
N ALA A 44 6.68 -1.56 -15.34
CA ALA A 44 8.09 -1.82 -15.10
C ALA A 44 8.81 -2.31 -16.37
N PRO A 45 10.07 -1.90 -16.61
CA PRO A 45 10.87 -2.44 -17.71
C PRO A 45 11.02 -3.97 -17.61
N ASP A 46 10.97 -4.65 -18.76
CA ASP A 46 11.19 -6.10 -18.81
C ASP A 46 12.64 -6.42 -18.37
N PRO A 47 12.85 -7.21 -17.31
CA PRO A 47 14.17 -7.54 -16.82
C PRO A 47 15.03 -8.27 -17.86
N ALA A 48 14.44 -8.97 -18.83
CA ALA A 48 15.14 -9.71 -19.88
C ALA A 48 15.74 -8.81 -20.95
N THR A 49 15.25 -7.58 -21.10
CA THR A 49 15.70 -6.63 -22.15
C THR A 49 16.30 -5.36 -21.59
N HIS A 50 16.06 -5.06 -20.31
CA HIS A 50 16.55 -3.87 -19.64
C HIS A 50 17.69 -4.21 -18.68
N GLU A 51 18.93 -3.95 -19.05
CA GLU A 51 20.09 -4.35 -18.22
C GLU A 51 20.33 -3.45 -17.01
N LYS A 52 19.91 -2.18 -17.07
CA LYS A 52 20.19 -1.21 -16.00
C LYS A 52 19.45 -1.57 -14.71
N ALA A 53 20.01 -1.17 -13.57
CA ALA A 53 19.33 -1.23 -12.28
C ALA A 53 18.06 -0.36 -12.29
N VAL A 54 17.00 -0.84 -11.63
CA VAL A 54 15.70 -0.19 -11.55
C VAL A 54 15.15 -0.31 -10.13
N LEU A 55 14.69 0.80 -9.56
CA LEU A 55 14.02 0.86 -8.27
C LEU A 55 12.72 1.65 -8.41
N LEU A 56 11.59 1.03 -8.08
CA LEU A 56 10.25 1.55 -8.32
C LEU A 56 9.46 1.54 -7.02
N ILE A 57 8.81 2.66 -6.72
CA ILE A 57 7.94 2.80 -5.56
C ILE A 57 6.53 3.01 -6.07
N TYR A 58 5.61 2.16 -5.65
CA TYR A 58 4.23 2.13 -6.12
C TYR A 58 3.23 2.46 -5.04
N GLY A 59 2.06 2.91 -5.47
CA GLY A 59 0.85 2.99 -4.67
C GLY A 59 -0.37 2.60 -5.50
N ALA A 60 -1.27 1.79 -4.94
CA ALA A 60 -2.55 1.45 -5.55
C ALA A 60 -3.68 1.62 -4.53
N ARG A 61 -4.91 1.88 -4.96
CA ARG A 61 -6.07 1.98 -4.05
C ARG A 61 -6.17 0.68 -3.25
N ALA A 62 -6.40 0.78 -1.94
CA ALA A 62 -6.60 -0.41 -1.13
C ALA A 62 -7.87 -1.15 -1.58
N TRP A 63 -7.89 -2.48 -1.44
CA TRP A 63 -9.03 -3.26 -1.91
C TRP A 63 -10.34 -2.93 -1.17
N GLY A 64 -11.45 -2.90 -1.92
CA GLY A 64 -12.81 -2.66 -1.43
C GLY A 64 -13.05 -1.21 -0.98
N TRP A 65 -13.96 -1.02 -0.02
CA TRP A 65 -14.33 0.31 0.49
C TRP A 65 -13.15 1.12 1.03
N ARG A 66 -12.06 0.44 1.41
CA ARG A 66 -10.86 1.04 1.99
C ARG A 66 -10.09 1.85 0.95
N GLY A 67 -10.19 1.48 -0.33
CA GLY A 67 -9.58 2.20 -1.45
C GLY A 67 -10.12 3.60 -1.66
N TRP A 68 -11.27 3.93 -1.05
CA TRP A 68 -11.80 5.28 -1.07
C TRP A 68 -10.96 6.27 -0.25
N PHE A 69 -10.20 5.77 0.73
CA PHE A 69 -9.47 6.61 1.67
C PHE A 69 -7.99 6.26 1.78
N ALA A 70 -7.59 5.04 1.43
CA ALA A 70 -6.23 4.56 1.63
C ALA A 70 -5.66 3.88 0.38
N ILE A 71 -4.35 4.05 0.19
CA ILE A 71 -3.56 3.25 -0.76
C ILE A 71 -2.78 2.16 -0.03
N HIS A 72 -2.37 1.15 -0.78
CA HIS A 72 -1.33 0.19 -0.43
C HIS A 72 -0.06 0.56 -1.20
N THR A 73 1.07 0.68 -0.49
CA THR A 73 2.37 0.98 -1.08
C THR A 73 3.32 -0.21 -1.02
N TRP A 74 4.22 -0.30 -2.00
CA TRP A 74 5.30 -1.28 -2.03
C TRP A 74 6.49 -0.76 -2.85
N ILE A 75 7.61 -1.46 -2.76
CA ILE A 75 8.84 -1.15 -3.48
C ILE A 75 9.24 -2.36 -4.31
N ALA A 76 9.66 -2.15 -5.55
CA ALA A 76 10.22 -3.18 -6.41
C ALA A 76 11.63 -2.79 -6.85
N ALA A 77 12.58 -3.71 -6.73
CA ALA A 77 13.98 -3.47 -7.05
C ALA A 77 14.52 -4.55 -7.99
N LYS A 78 15.27 -4.14 -8.99
CA LYS A 78 16.00 -5.00 -9.93
C LYS A 78 17.43 -4.45 -10.01
N PRO A 79 18.43 -5.14 -9.43
CA PRO A 79 19.82 -4.78 -9.62
C PRO A 79 20.25 -4.84 -11.09
N THR A 80 21.37 -4.20 -11.42
CA THR A 80 21.96 -4.26 -12.76
C THR A 80 22.14 -5.72 -13.20
N ALA A 81 21.73 -6.02 -14.43
CA ALA A 81 21.74 -7.34 -15.05
C ALA A 81 20.93 -8.43 -14.33
N ALA A 82 20.12 -8.09 -13.30
CA ALA A 82 19.28 -9.07 -12.63
C ALA A 82 18.12 -9.53 -13.54
N ALA A 83 17.84 -10.84 -13.51
CA ALA A 83 16.81 -11.47 -14.32
C ALA A 83 15.37 -11.32 -13.77
N SER A 84 15.22 -10.77 -12.55
CA SER A 84 13.93 -10.64 -11.87
C SER A 84 13.92 -9.47 -10.91
N TYR A 85 12.73 -8.93 -10.64
CA TYR A 85 12.50 -7.98 -9.57
C TYR A 85 12.37 -8.68 -8.22
N THR A 86 12.80 -8.01 -7.16
CA THR A 86 12.47 -8.31 -5.76
C THR A 86 11.47 -7.28 -5.27
N VAL A 87 10.37 -7.74 -4.68
CA VAL A 87 9.30 -6.88 -4.16
C VAL A 87 9.34 -6.88 -2.63
N TYR A 88 9.30 -5.68 -2.06
CA TYR A 88 9.28 -5.38 -0.63
C TYR A 88 7.92 -4.79 -0.27
N GLU A 89 7.19 -5.46 0.61
CA GLU A 89 5.87 -5.01 1.02
C GLU A 89 5.46 -5.54 2.39
N VAL A 90 4.44 -4.91 2.98
CA VAL A 90 3.77 -5.41 4.18
C VAL A 90 2.30 -5.71 3.85
N ILE A 91 1.87 -6.94 4.07
CA ILE A 91 0.53 -7.42 3.74
C ILE A 91 -0.20 -7.91 4.98
N GLY A 92 -1.29 -7.24 5.35
CA GLY A 92 -2.00 -7.49 6.60
C GLY A 92 -2.67 -8.87 6.72
N TRP A 93 -3.26 -9.42 5.65
CA TRP A 93 -3.94 -10.73 5.74
C TRP A 93 -2.98 -11.90 5.97
N ARG A 94 -1.66 -11.72 5.77
CA ARG A 94 -0.66 -12.74 6.13
C ARG A 94 -0.63 -13.04 7.63
N GLN A 95 -0.91 -12.04 8.47
CA GLN A 95 -0.98 -12.18 9.92
C GLN A 95 -2.03 -13.21 10.35
N SER A 96 -3.19 -13.22 9.68
CA SER A 96 -4.27 -14.19 9.97
C SER A 96 -3.89 -15.64 9.68
N ARG A 97 -2.83 -15.85 8.89
CA ARG A 97 -2.26 -17.16 8.55
C ARG A 97 -1.04 -17.52 9.41
N GLY A 98 -0.71 -16.71 10.42
CA GLY A 98 0.49 -16.91 11.26
C GLY A 98 1.80 -16.70 10.51
N LEU A 99 1.79 -15.95 9.41
CA LEU A 99 2.98 -15.63 8.62
C LEU A 99 3.47 -14.21 8.88
N PRO A 100 4.78 -13.94 8.71
CA PRO A 100 5.30 -12.58 8.70
C PRO A 100 4.52 -11.70 7.74
N VAL A 101 4.11 -10.51 8.21
CA VAL A 101 3.37 -9.55 7.40
C VAL A 101 4.27 -8.89 6.38
N MET A 102 5.54 -8.69 6.74
CA MET A 102 6.58 -8.27 5.83
C MET A 102 6.94 -9.40 4.85
N ARG A 103 7.10 -9.03 3.58
CA ARG A 103 7.45 -9.92 2.49
C ARG A 103 8.58 -9.29 1.67
N ILE A 104 9.62 -10.08 1.42
CA ILE A 104 10.71 -9.78 0.49
C ILE A 104 10.88 -11.00 -0.41
N GLU A 105 10.37 -10.94 -1.63
CA GLU A 105 10.32 -12.10 -2.52
C GLU A 105 10.50 -11.67 -3.98
N GLN A 106 10.95 -12.58 -4.84
CA GLN A 106 10.90 -12.38 -6.28
C GLN A 106 9.45 -12.42 -6.75
N ASP A 107 9.00 -11.37 -7.43
CA ASP A 107 7.61 -11.23 -7.86
C ASP A 107 7.49 -10.19 -8.98
N LEU A 108 6.29 -10.08 -9.57
CA LEU A 108 5.94 -9.02 -10.51
C LEU A 108 6.01 -7.65 -9.80
N PRO A 109 6.76 -6.68 -10.34
CA PRO A 109 7.01 -5.39 -9.69
C PRO A 109 5.76 -4.51 -9.60
N ASP A 110 4.86 -4.62 -10.56
CA ASP A 110 3.72 -3.73 -10.81
C ASP A 110 2.42 -4.51 -10.96
N ARG A 111 2.27 -5.58 -10.17
CA ARG A 111 1.01 -6.34 -10.17
C ARG A 111 -0.17 -5.44 -9.84
N PHE A 112 -1.30 -5.69 -10.50
CA PHE A 112 -2.58 -5.17 -10.02
C PHE A 112 -2.77 -5.51 -8.54
N TRP A 113 -3.06 -4.49 -7.74
CA TRP A 113 -3.35 -4.69 -6.32
C TRP A 113 -4.82 -5.07 -6.17
N TYR A 114 -5.11 -6.36 -6.38
CA TYR A 114 -6.47 -6.89 -6.30
C TYR A 114 -7.43 -6.16 -7.24
N GLY A 115 -7.02 -6.01 -8.50
CA GLY A 115 -7.79 -5.32 -9.55
C GLY A 115 -7.56 -3.81 -9.63
N GLU A 116 -6.87 -3.21 -8.68
CA GLU A 116 -6.50 -1.79 -8.74
C GLU A 116 -5.14 -1.61 -9.42
N GLU A 117 -5.09 -0.77 -10.46
CA GLU A 117 -3.86 -0.48 -11.19
C GLU A 117 -2.87 0.32 -10.31
N PRO A 118 -1.60 -0.09 -10.22
CA PRO A 118 -0.59 0.69 -9.53
C PRO A 118 -0.26 2.00 -10.22
N ALA A 119 -0.06 3.05 -9.43
CA ALA A 119 0.59 4.28 -9.85
C ALA A 119 2.04 4.31 -9.36
N LEU A 120 2.96 4.81 -10.19
CA LEU A 120 4.32 5.13 -9.76
C LEU A 120 4.29 6.36 -8.85
N LEU A 121 4.84 6.21 -7.66
CA LEU A 121 5.09 7.30 -6.72
C LEU A 121 6.50 7.87 -6.96
N LYS A 122 7.47 6.99 -7.24
CA LYS A 122 8.85 7.38 -7.57
C LYS A 122 9.59 6.27 -8.29
N GLU A 123 10.58 6.63 -9.10
CA GLU A 123 11.42 5.69 -9.84
C GLU A 123 12.87 6.14 -9.93
N PHE A 124 13.77 5.16 -10.05
CA PHE A 124 15.20 5.36 -10.27
C PHE A 124 15.71 4.33 -11.28
N HIS A 125 16.58 4.76 -12.19
CA HIS A 125 17.15 3.93 -13.24
C HIS A 125 18.65 4.18 -13.41
N GLY A 126 19.42 3.12 -13.66
CA GLY A 126 20.81 3.22 -14.09
C GLY A 126 21.82 3.45 -12.96
N GLU A 127 22.78 4.33 -13.21
CA GLU A 127 23.96 4.50 -12.36
C GLU A 127 23.58 4.94 -10.93
N GLY A 128 24.24 4.37 -9.93
CA GLY A 128 23.98 4.64 -8.51
C GLY A 128 22.76 3.90 -7.94
N VAL A 129 21.87 3.34 -8.76
CA VAL A 129 20.64 2.68 -8.29
C VAL A 129 20.93 1.38 -7.56
N ASP A 130 21.96 0.63 -7.92
CA ASP A 130 22.35 -0.57 -7.16
C ASP A 130 22.65 -0.24 -5.69
N GLY A 131 23.33 0.88 -5.42
CA GLY A 131 23.58 1.35 -4.05
C GLY A 131 22.31 1.73 -3.31
N LEU A 132 21.34 2.36 -3.99
CA LEU A 132 20.01 2.63 -3.42
C LEU A 132 19.25 1.34 -3.10
N ILE A 133 19.30 0.35 -3.99
CA ILE A 133 18.67 -0.97 -3.79
C ILE A 133 19.26 -1.66 -2.55
N GLU A 134 20.58 -1.62 -2.38
CA GLU A 134 21.23 -2.16 -1.19
C GLU A 134 20.81 -1.45 0.10
N ALA A 135 20.70 -0.12 0.06
CA ALA A 135 20.23 0.67 1.19
C ALA A 135 18.77 0.33 1.56
N VAL A 136 17.88 0.24 0.56
CA VAL A 136 16.48 -0.20 0.72
C VAL A 136 16.43 -1.59 1.34
N ASN A 137 17.26 -2.52 0.85
CA ASN A 137 17.29 -3.89 1.37
C ASN A 137 17.75 -3.94 2.84
N ARG A 138 18.72 -3.10 3.25
CA ARG A 138 19.14 -2.99 4.65
C ARG A 138 18.02 -2.41 5.52
N ALA A 139 17.42 -1.29 5.10
CA ALA A 139 16.31 -0.65 5.81
C ALA A 139 15.09 -1.58 5.93
N ALA A 140 14.81 -2.38 4.92
CA ALA A 140 13.75 -3.37 4.97
C ALA A 140 14.05 -4.43 6.03
N LYS A 141 15.27 -4.96 6.07
CA LYS A 141 15.67 -5.97 7.05
C LYS A 141 15.72 -5.45 8.49
N SER A 142 15.87 -4.14 8.70
CA SER A 142 15.79 -3.50 10.01
C SER A 142 14.37 -3.05 10.40
N TYR A 143 13.35 -3.35 9.59
CA TYR A 143 11.98 -2.91 9.86
C TYR A 143 11.48 -3.45 11.23
N PRO A 144 11.03 -2.59 12.17
CA PRO A 144 10.75 -3.00 13.54
C PRO A 144 9.52 -3.90 13.71
N TRP A 145 8.59 -3.88 12.74
CA TRP A 145 7.29 -4.55 12.87
C TRP A 145 7.06 -5.63 11.80
N PRO A 146 7.96 -6.62 11.62
CA PRO A 146 7.86 -7.59 10.54
C PRO A 146 6.71 -8.60 10.72
N GLN A 147 6.18 -8.70 11.94
CA GLN A 147 5.10 -9.63 12.34
C GLN A 147 3.77 -8.92 12.66
N THR A 148 3.76 -7.60 12.75
CA THR A 148 2.62 -6.84 13.28
C THR A 148 2.02 -5.98 12.18
N TYR A 149 0.73 -6.16 11.94
CA TYR A 149 -0.06 -5.29 11.09
C TYR A 149 -1.24 -4.70 11.87
N LYS A 150 -1.43 -3.39 11.74
CA LYS A 150 -2.62 -2.68 12.21
C LYS A 150 -3.05 -1.71 11.14
N VAL A 151 -4.35 -1.71 10.84
CA VAL A 151 -4.94 -0.85 9.81
C VAL A 151 -4.63 0.63 10.07
N PHE A 152 -5.04 1.12 11.24
CA PHE A 152 -4.79 2.46 11.73
C PHE A 152 -5.26 2.57 13.20
N PRO A 153 -4.50 3.26 14.09
CA PRO A 153 -3.10 3.60 13.92
C PRO A 153 -2.24 2.33 14.03
N GLY A 154 -1.18 2.24 13.24
CA GLY A 154 -0.16 1.23 13.46
C GLY A 154 0.59 0.85 12.21
N PRO A 155 1.53 -0.11 12.34
CA PRO A 155 2.36 -0.47 11.22
C PRO A 155 1.51 -1.14 10.15
N ASN A 156 1.51 -0.56 8.97
CA ASN A 156 0.90 -1.09 7.76
C ASN A 156 1.87 -0.92 6.57
N SER A 157 1.41 -1.14 5.33
CA SER A 157 2.24 -0.95 4.15
C SER A 157 2.77 0.47 3.98
N ASN A 158 1.95 1.47 4.29
CA ASN A 158 2.36 2.88 4.22
C ASN A 158 3.38 3.22 5.31
N THR A 159 3.26 2.62 6.50
CA THR A 159 4.30 2.72 7.55
C THR A 159 5.61 2.10 7.08
N PHE A 160 5.56 0.93 6.44
CA PHE A 160 6.76 0.28 5.93
C PHE A 160 7.47 1.14 4.88
N THR A 161 6.75 1.64 3.88
CA THR A 161 7.36 2.51 2.87
C THR A 161 7.87 3.82 3.47
N ALA A 162 7.19 4.38 4.47
CA ALA A 162 7.65 5.56 5.20
C ALA A 162 8.92 5.30 6.02
N TRP A 163 9.03 4.12 6.66
CA TRP A 163 10.24 3.67 7.34
C TRP A 163 11.43 3.61 6.38
N ILE A 164 11.26 3.01 5.20
CA ILE A 164 12.30 2.97 4.17
C ILE A 164 12.70 4.39 3.74
N ALA A 165 11.75 5.31 3.57
CA ALA A 165 12.03 6.70 3.21
C ALA A 165 12.82 7.46 4.30
N GLN A 166 12.61 7.12 5.57
CA GLN A 166 13.36 7.70 6.70
C GLN A 166 14.78 7.16 6.78
N GLU A 167 14.94 5.84 6.62
CA GLU A 167 16.25 5.16 6.69
C GLU A 167 17.11 5.37 5.42
N VAL A 168 16.48 5.68 4.28
CA VAL A 168 17.15 5.92 3.00
C VAL A 168 16.74 7.30 2.45
N PRO A 169 17.24 8.40 3.04
CA PRO A 169 16.85 9.76 2.66
C PRO A 169 17.18 10.11 1.21
N GLU A 170 18.12 9.42 0.58
CA GLU A 170 18.48 9.56 -0.84
C GLU A 170 17.31 9.22 -1.77
N LEU A 171 16.32 8.47 -1.29
CA LEU A 171 15.08 8.25 -2.04
C LEU A 171 14.29 9.55 -2.21
N GLY A 172 14.42 10.55 -1.33
CA GLY A 172 13.62 11.78 -1.34
C GLY A 172 12.13 11.49 -1.57
N LEU A 173 11.61 10.42 -0.97
CA LEU A 173 10.27 9.91 -1.22
C LEU A 173 9.28 10.63 -0.31
N GLU A 174 8.34 11.34 -0.92
CA GLU A 174 7.19 11.91 -0.23
C GLU A 174 5.95 11.08 -0.53
N LEU A 175 5.37 10.47 0.50
CA LEU A 175 4.15 9.69 0.35
C LEU A 175 2.92 10.62 0.28
N PRO A 176 1.93 10.31 -0.57
CA PRO A 176 0.72 11.12 -0.68
C PRO A 176 -0.10 11.06 0.63
N PHE A 177 -0.98 12.05 0.85
CA PHE A 177 -1.87 12.07 2.02
C PHE A 177 -2.78 10.83 2.13
N SER A 178 -3.05 10.15 1.02
CA SER A 178 -3.79 8.89 0.97
C SER A 178 -3.01 7.68 1.52
N ALA A 179 -1.70 7.83 1.78
CA ALA A 179 -0.87 6.81 2.43
C ALA A 179 -1.10 6.80 3.96
N ILE A 180 -2.36 6.59 4.36
CA ILE A 180 -2.79 6.64 5.76
C ILE A 180 -1.99 5.63 6.60
N GLY A 181 -1.40 6.11 7.69
CA GLY A 181 -0.56 5.31 8.61
C GLY A 181 0.95 5.46 8.40
N SER A 182 1.40 6.17 7.36
CA SER A 182 2.82 6.49 7.12
C SER A 182 3.51 7.13 8.34
N GLY A 183 2.82 8.03 9.03
CA GLY A 183 3.32 8.72 10.22
C GLY A 183 3.67 7.81 11.42
N TYR A 184 3.25 6.54 11.42
CA TYR A 184 3.63 5.60 12.48
C TYR A 184 5.12 5.23 12.45
N ALA A 185 5.81 5.43 11.32
CA ALA A 185 7.21 5.07 11.15
C ALA A 185 8.14 5.77 12.16
N SER A 186 7.77 6.96 12.63
CA SER A 186 8.55 7.71 13.63
C SER A 186 8.64 7.01 15.00
N GLN A 187 7.72 6.09 15.31
CA GLN A 187 7.76 5.33 16.57
C GLN A 187 8.87 4.26 16.57
N GLY A 188 9.30 3.81 15.39
CA GLY A 188 10.32 2.76 15.25
C GLY A 188 11.73 3.24 15.56
N VAL A 189 11.96 4.55 15.53
CA VAL A 189 13.26 5.17 15.83
C VAL A 189 13.56 5.14 17.33
N GLY A 190 12.53 5.10 18.20
CA GLY A 190 12.69 5.10 19.66
C GLY A 190 12.88 3.72 20.30
N GLU A 191 12.40 2.63 19.67
CA GLU A 191 12.44 1.28 20.25
C GLU A 191 13.79 0.56 20.07
N ASN A 192 14.68 1.06 19.21
CA ASN A 192 15.97 0.42 18.87
C ASN A 192 17.18 0.98 19.64
N HIS A 193 16.96 1.83 20.65
CA HIS A 193 17.99 2.50 21.45
C HIS A 193 17.94 2.19 22.97
N GLU A 194 17.30 1.09 23.37
CA GLU A 194 17.41 0.48 24.72
C GLU A 194 17.85 -0.99 24.61
#